data_AF-A0A7V3PKS1-F1
#
_entry.id   AF-A0A7V3PKS1-F1
#
_cell.length_a   1.000
_cell.length_b   1.000
_cell.length_c   1.000
_cell.angle_alpha   90.00
_cell.angle_beta   90.00
_cell.angle_gamma   90.00
#
_symmetry.space_group_name_H-M   'P 1'
#
loop_
_entity.id
_entity.type
_entity.pdbx_description
1 polymer ?
#
loop_
_entity_poly.entity_id
_entity_poly.type
_entity_poly.pdbx_seq_one_letter_code
_entity_poly.pdbx_strand_id
1 'polypeptide(L)'
;MKKSIVIYLSLLIFSSAFISCSEVQSDITPPSPISLHKEGVNNPASPNFHGKLVAQMNWDLKYCQQCHAVNYTGGTAKASCLDCHRQPGGPEACNTCHGDFADPFSIAPPRDLSGGISETSRGVGAHTKH
;
A
#
# COMPACT_ATOMS: atom_id res chain seq x y z
N MET A 1 47.73 -3.74 35.08
CA MET A 1 47.17 -3.46 33.74
C MET A 1 46.32 -4.60 33.19
N LYS A 2 46.88 -5.80 32.92
CA LYS A 2 46.09 -6.93 32.38
C LYS A 2 44.91 -7.37 33.27
N LYS A 3 45.08 -7.42 34.60
CA LYS A 3 43.99 -7.78 35.53
C LYS A 3 42.85 -6.76 35.58
N SER A 4 43.18 -5.46 35.56
CA SER A 4 42.19 -4.38 35.54
C SER A 4 41.38 -4.39 34.23
N ILE A 5 42.02 -4.65 33.09
CA ILE A 5 41.36 -4.78 31.79
C ILE A 5 40.39 -5.97 31.76
N VAL A 6 40.78 -7.12 32.32
CA VAL A 6 39.90 -8.31 32.41
C VAL A 6 38.67 -8.01 33.26
N ILE A 7 38.83 -7.32 34.39
CA ILE A 7 37.71 -6.94 35.27
C ILE A 7 36.73 -6.00 34.56
N TYR A 8 37.23 -4.99 33.84
CA TYR A 8 36.35 -4.10 33.07
C TYR A 8 35.66 -4.81 31.91
N LEU A 9 36.33 -5.74 31.23
CA LEU A 9 35.73 -6.54 30.16
C LEU A 9 34.59 -7.44 30.70
N SER A 10 34.79 -8.06 31.86
CA SER A 10 33.78 -8.89 32.52
C SER A 10 32.55 -8.08 32.97
N LEU A 11 32.76 -6.87 33.50
CA LEU A 11 31.68 -5.95 33.90
C LEU A 11 30.85 -5.47 32.70
N LEU A 12 31.50 -5.19 31.58
CA LEU A 12 30.84 -4.71 30.36
C LEU A 12 29.98 -5.81 29.71
N ILE A 13 30.48 -7.05 29.71
CA ILE A 13 29.73 -8.23 29.23
C ILE A 13 28.51 -8.50 30.14
N PHE A 14 28.68 -8.42 31.47
CA PHE A 14 27.59 -8.61 32.42
C PHE A 14 26.49 -7.55 32.27
N SER A 15 26.87 -6.29 32.02
CA SER A 15 25.92 -5.20 31.79
C SER A 15 25.10 -5.37 30.50
N SER A 16 25.66 -5.98 29.47
CA SER A 16 24.96 -6.24 28.20
C SER A 16 23.91 -7.36 28.29
N ALA A 17 24.03 -8.25 29.28
CA ALA A 17 23.10 -9.36 29.50
C ALA A 17 21.75 -8.93 30.10
N PHE A 18 21.64 -7.72 30.66
CA PHE A 18 20.39 -7.23 31.29
C PHE A 18 19.43 -6.51 30.33
N ILE A 19 19.81 -6.27 29.06
CA ILE A 19 18.98 -5.54 28.09
C ILE A 19 18.11 -6.52 27.25
N SER A 20 18.32 -7.84 27.37
CA SER A 20 17.73 -8.82 26.45
C SER A 20 16.40 -9.46 26.86
N CYS A 21 15.73 -9.00 27.92
CA CYS A 21 14.45 -9.57 28.37
C CYS A 21 13.25 -8.65 28.06
N SER A 22 13.06 -8.26 26.79
CA SER A 22 11.74 -7.76 26.38
C SER A 22 10.82 -8.97 26.22
N GLU A 23 10.06 -9.29 27.27
CA GLU A 23 9.00 -10.30 27.22
C GLU A 23 7.89 -9.83 26.24
N VAL A 24 7.39 -10.74 25.40
CA VAL A 24 6.26 -10.45 24.51
C VAL A 24 5.02 -10.29 25.38
N GLN A 25 4.33 -9.15 25.26
CA GLN A 25 3.06 -8.91 25.94
C GLN A 25 2.06 -10.01 25.53
N SER A 26 1.72 -10.90 26.45
CA SER A 26 0.82 -12.04 26.21
C SER A 26 -0.66 -11.65 26.20
N ASP A 27 -0.97 -10.44 26.66
CA ASP A 27 -2.32 -9.90 26.81
C ASP A 27 -2.60 -8.77 25.80
N ILE A 28 -2.19 -9.00 24.55
CA ILE A 28 -2.64 -8.17 23.43
C ILE A 28 -3.96 -8.74 22.93
N THR A 29 -5.00 -7.90 22.89
CA THR A 29 -6.21 -8.25 22.13
C THR A 29 -5.76 -8.57 20.70
N PRO A 30 -6.08 -9.77 20.16
CA PRO A 30 -5.75 -10.10 18.79
C PRO A 30 -6.27 -8.97 17.89
N PRO A 31 -5.47 -8.49 16.92
CA PRO A 31 -5.94 -7.48 16.01
C PRO A 31 -7.24 -7.99 15.40
N SER A 32 -8.31 -7.21 15.54
CA SER A 32 -9.60 -7.57 14.95
C SER A 32 -9.35 -7.83 13.47
N PRO A 33 -9.81 -8.96 12.90
CA PRO A 33 -9.58 -9.25 11.50
C PRO A 33 -10.21 -8.13 10.66
N ILE A 34 -9.36 -7.27 10.13
CA ILE A 34 -9.76 -6.18 9.24
C ILE A 34 -10.07 -6.82 7.88
N SER A 35 -11.35 -7.12 7.64
CA SER A 35 -11.82 -7.62 6.34
C SER A 35 -12.03 -6.47 5.37
N LEU A 36 -10.93 -5.81 4.96
CA LEU A 36 -10.93 -4.80 3.90
C LEU A 36 -10.96 -5.41 2.49
N HIS A 37 -10.49 -6.66 2.35
CA HIS A 37 -10.42 -7.36 1.06
C HIS A 37 -11.47 -8.48 1.02
N LYS A 38 -12.54 -8.27 0.26
CA LYS A 38 -13.55 -9.30 -0.04
C LYS A 38 -13.16 -10.09 -1.28
N GLU A 39 -13.79 -11.25 -1.46
CA GLU A 39 -13.61 -12.02 -2.69
C GLU A 39 -13.92 -11.19 -3.95
N GLY A 40 -13.09 -11.35 -4.97
CA GLY A 40 -13.19 -10.60 -6.23
C GLY A 40 -12.60 -9.18 -6.18
N VAL A 41 -11.84 -8.82 -5.15
CA VAL A 41 -11.17 -7.50 -5.04
C VAL A 41 -10.25 -7.16 -6.21
N ASN A 42 -9.69 -8.15 -6.89
CA ASN A 42 -8.84 -8.00 -8.06
C ASN A 42 -9.60 -8.10 -9.40
N ASN A 43 -10.90 -8.36 -9.39
CA ASN A 43 -11.71 -8.51 -10.60
C ASN A 43 -12.50 -7.22 -10.88
N PRO A 44 -12.23 -6.48 -11.98
CA PRO A 44 -12.96 -5.26 -12.33
C PRO A 44 -14.48 -5.41 -12.47
N ALA A 45 -14.96 -6.62 -12.82
CA ALA A 45 -16.39 -6.91 -12.93
C ALA A 45 -17.06 -7.17 -11.57
N SER A 46 -16.27 -7.33 -10.49
CA SER A 46 -16.80 -7.65 -9.17
C SER A 46 -17.49 -6.45 -8.50
N PRO A 47 -18.56 -6.66 -7.73
CA PRO A 47 -19.07 -5.64 -6.82
C PRO A 47 -18.02 -5.22 -5.77
N ASN A 48 -17.06 -6.09 -5.45
CA ASN A 48 -16.02 -5.87 -4.46
C ASN A 48 -14.69 -5.36 -5.04
N PHE A 49 -14.65 -4.98 -6.32
CA PHE A 49 -13.41 -4.53 -6.97
C PHE A 49 -12.71 -3.42 -6.18
N HIS A 50 -11.38 -3.50 -6.04
CA HIS A 50 -10.61 -2.58 -5.22
C HIS A 50 -10.76 -1.11 -5.65
N GLY A 51 -11.00 -0.82 -6.93
CA GLY A 51 -11.29 0.56 -7.37
C GLY A 51 -12.49 1.19 -6.65
N LYS A 52 -13.50 0.38 -6.30
CA LYS A 52 -14.65 0.83 -5.49
C LYS A 52 -14.29 1.02 -4.03
N LEU A 53 -13.41 0.16 -3.48
CA LEU A 53 -12.87 0.32 -2.14
C LEU A 53 -12.06 1.63 -2.03
N VAL A 54 -11.22 1.92 -3.02
CA VAL A 54 -10.45 3.17 -3.09
C VAL A 54 -11.38 4.38 -3.13
N ALA A 55 -12.46 4.32 -3.93
CA ALA A 55 -13.48 5.37 -3.97
C ALA A 55 -14.15 5.60 -2.61
N GLN A 56 -14.49 4.53 -1.87
CA GLN A 56 -15.07 4.61 -0.53
C GLN A 56 -14.09 5.22 0.50
N MET A 57 -12.79 5.09 0.28
CA MET A 57 -11.73 5.72 1.07
C MET A 57 -11.38 7.13 0.57
N ASN A 58 -12.30 7.78 -0.17
CA ASN A 58 -12.11 9.12 -0.74
C ASN A 58 -10.85 9.25 -1.62
N TRP A 59 -10.47 8.17 -2.31
CA TRP A 59 -9.29 8.12 -3.17
C TRP A 59 -7.96 8.33 -2.42
N ASP A 60 -7.96 8.21 -1.09
CA ASP A 60 -6.75 8.35 -0.28
C ASP A 60 -6.00 7.02 -0.15
N LEU A 61 -5.01 6.83 -1.04
CA LEU A 61 -4.16 5.64 -1.06
C LEU A 61 -3.20 5.55 0.13
N LYS A 62 -3.06 6.60 0.95
CA LYS A 62 -2.19 6.57 2.13
C LYS A 62 -2.70 5.59 3.20
N TYR A 63 -4.00 5.34 3.26
CA TYR A 63 -4.56 4.30 4.12
C TYR A 63 -4.00 2.91 3.78
N CYS A 64 -3.77 2.63 2.50
CA CYS A 64 -3.24 1.35 2.04
C CYS A 64 -1.77 1.15 2.46
N GLN A 65 -1.00 2.24 2.56
CA GLN A 65 0.43 2.21 2.91
C GLN A 65 0.68 1.65 4.32
N GLN A 66 -0.32 1.70 5.21
CA GLN A 66 -0.21 1.17 6.59
C GLN A 66 0.17 -0.31 6.61
N CYS A 67 -0.28 -1.09 5.62
CA CYS A 67 0.02 -2.52 5.51
C CYS A 67 0.80 -2.86 4.23
N HIS A 68 0.60 -2.12 3.14
CA HIS A 68 1.19 -2.41 1.84
C HIS A 68 2.54 -1.70 1.60
N ALA A 69 3.13 -1.12 2.65
CA ALA A 69 4.33 -0.28 2.64
C ALA A 69 4.13 1.09 1.97
N VAL A 70 5.00 2.03 2.33
CA VAL A 70 5.00 3.42 1.82
C VAL A 70 5.09 3.52 0.30
N ASN A 71 5.70 2.52 -0.35
CA ASN A 71 5.91 2.45 -1.79
C ASN A 71 5.06 1.36 -2.46
N TYR A 72 4.04 0.84 -1.78
CA TYR A 72 3.09 -0.14 -2.33
C TYR A 72 3.72 -1.49 -2.77
N THR A 73 4.92 -1.81 -2.29
CA THR A 73 5.63 -3.07 -2.57
C THR A 73 5.05 -4.28 -1.81
N GLY A 74 4.05 -4.05 -0.95
CA GLY A 74 3.27 -5.08 -0.31
C GLY A 74 3.54 -5.27 1.18
N GLY A 75 4.64 -4.73 1.71
CA GLY A 75 4.88 -4.60 3.15
C GLY A 75 4.54 -5.84 3.98
N THR A 76 3.82 -5.64 5.09
CA THR A 76 3.35 -6.73 5.96
C THR A 76 2.19 -7.51 5.36
N ALA A 77 1.44 -6.90 4.43
CA ALA A 77 0.34 -7.54 3.70
C ALA A 77 0.81 -8.55 2.64
N LYS A 78 2.09 -8.51 2.23
CA LYS A 78 2.72 -9.36 1.20
C LYS A 78 2.03 -9.35 -0.18
N ALA A 79 1.26 -8.30 -0.49
CA ALA A 79 0.60 -8.12 -1.78
C ALA A 79 0.93 -6.75 -2.36
N SER A 80 1.59 -6.70 -3.52
CA SER A 80 2.05 -5.45 -4.11
C SER A 80 1.05 -4.86 -5.09
N CYS A 81 0.81 -3.55 -5.01
CA CYS A 81 0.06 -2.84 -6.06
C CYS A 81 0.84 -2.81 -7.38
N LEU A 82 2.17 -2.92 -7.30
CA LEU A 82 3.08 -2.88 -8.44
C LEU A 82 3.03 -4.17 -9.28
N ASP A 83 2.33 -5.21 -8.81
CA ASP A 83 2.06 -6.42 -9.61
C ASP A 83 1.12 -6.13 -10.78
N CYS A 84 0.37 -5.02 -10.75
CA CYS A 84 -0.45 -4.56 -11.87
C CYS A 84 -0.12 -3.11 -12.26
N HIS A 85 0.04 -2.21 -11.30
CA HIS A 85 0.32 -0.79 -11.52
C HIS A 85 1.83 -0.55 -11.62
N ARG A 86 2.41 -0.92 -12.76
CA ARG A 86 3.87 -0.92 -12.99
C ARG A 86 4.47 0.40 -13.46
N GLN A 87 3.64 1.36 -13.85
CA GLN A 87 4.13 2.64 -14.35
C GLN A 87 4.89 3.41 -13.26
N PRO A 88 5.80 4.34 -13.63
CA PRO A 88 6.41 5.25 -12.67
C PRO A 88 5.33 5.98 -11.85
N GLY A 89 5.42 5.91 -10.52
CA GLY A 89 4.37 6.39 -9.59
C GLY A 89 3.39 5.30 -9.13
N GLY A 90 3.44 4.11 -9.74
CA GLY A 90 2.65 2.94 -9.33
C GLY A 90 1.14 3.23 -9.31
N PRO A 91 0.44 2.92 -8.20
CA PRO A 91 -0.99 3.19 -8.10
C PRO A 91 -1.34 4.69 -8.07
N GLU A 92 -0.37 5.58 -7.87
CA GLU A 92 -0.55 7.04 -7.89
C GLU A 92 -0.14 7.68 -9.23
N ALA A 93 0.28 6.88 -10.23
CA ALA A 93 0.55 7.38 -11.57
C ALA A 93 -0.71 8.07 -12.15
N CYS A 94 -0.55 9.21 -12.82
CA CYS A 94 -1.69 9.99 -13.32
C CYS A 94 -2.61 9.16 -14.21
N ASN A 95 -2.04 8.34 -15.10
CA ASN A 95 -2.76 7.47 -16.02
C ASN A 95 -3.44 6.26 -15.36
N THR A 96 -3.13 5.95 -14.09
CA THR A 96 -3.85 4.93 -13.31
C THR A 96 -5.30 5.33 -13.06
N CYS A 97 -5.58 6.62 -12.91
CA CYS A 97 -6.96 7.11 -12.69
C CYS A 97 -7.46 7.97 -13.86
N HIS A 98 -6.56 8.73 -14.49
CA HIS A 98 -6.86 9.64 -15.57
C HIS A 98 -6.11 9.21 -16.82
N GLY A 99 -6.64 8.27 -17.62
CA GLY A 99 -5.92 7.85 -18.81
C GLY A 99 -6.10 6.42 -19.26
N ASP A 100 -5.10 5.94 -19.98
CA ASP A 100 -4.91 4.54 -20.32
C ASP A 100 -3.82 3.92 -19.42
N PHE A 101 -4.16 2.81 -18.75
CA PHE A 101 -3.23 2.04 -17.92
C PHE A 101 -2.01 1.51 -18.69
N ALA A 102 -2.19 1.24 -19.99
CA ALA A 102 -1.14 0.73 -20.86
C ALA A 102 -0.21 1.83 -21.39
N ASP A 103 -0.64 3.10 -21.38
CA ASP A 103 0.11 4.24 -21.90
C ASP A 103 0.32 5.34 -20.83
N PRO A 104 1.55 5.51 -20.30
CA PRO A 104 1.85 6.53 -19.28
C PRO A 104 1.68 7.97 -19.76
N PHE A 105 1.63 8.21 -21.07
CA PHE A 105 1.47 9.55 -21.64
C PHE A 105 0.01 9.91 -21.92
N SER A 106 -0.88 8.91 -21.95
CA SER A 106 -2.31 9.12 -22.07
C SER A 106 -2.88 9.46 -20.69
N ILE A 107 -2.96 10.77 -20.40
CA ILE A 107 -3.46 11.27 -19.10
C ILE A 107 -4.91 11.81 -19.16
N ALA A 108 -5.60 11.58 -20.28
CA ALA A 108 -7.00 11.92 -20.48
C ALA A 108 -7.80 10.61 -20.54
N PRO A 109 -8.71 10.35 -19.59
CA PRO A 109 -9.42 9.06 -19.54
C PRO A 109 -10.49 8.97 -20.65
N PRO A 110 -10.55 7.90 -21.46
CA PRO A 110 -11.67 7.70 -22.39
C PRO A 110 -12.99 7.39 -21.66
N ARG A 111 -12.93 7.04 -20.37
CA ARG A 111 -14.08 6.73 -19.54
C ARG A 111 -13.83 7.23 -18.12
N ASP A 112 -14.81 7.90 -17.52
CA ASP A 112 -14.67 8.39 -16.15
C ASP A 112 -14.68 7.26 -15.11
N LEU A 113 -14.34 7.59 -13.85
CA LEU A 113 -14.28 6.64 -12.73
C LEU A 113 -15.63 5.99 -12.38
N SER A 114 -16.74 6.54 -12.88
CA SER A 114 -18.09 5.97 -12.75
C SER A 114 -18.53 5.19 -13.99
N GLY A 115 -17.65 5.10 -15.00
CA GLY A 115 -17.91 4.40 -16.24
C GLY A 115 -18.59 5.26 -17.31
N GLY A 116 -18.77 6.56 -17.12
CA GLY A 116 -19.33 7.47 -18.11
C GLY A 116 -18.40 7.67 -19.31
N ILE A 117 -18.98 7.86 -20.49
CA ILE A 117 -18.27 8.14 -21.77
C ILE A 117 -18.78 9.42 -22.45
N SER A 118 -19.66 10.17 -21.77
CA SER A 118 -20.20 11.40 -22.33
C SER A 118 -19.12 12.48 -22.30
N GLU A 119 -18.84 13.10 -23.45
CA GLU A 119 -17.88 14.21 -23.57
C GLU A 119 -18.27 15.43 -22.72
N THR A 120 -19.52 15.52 -22.27
CA THR A 120 -19.99 16.56 -21.34
C THR A 120 -19.70 16.24 -19.86
N SER A 121 -19.32 15.00 -19.54
CA SER A 121 -18.91 14.61 -18.18
C SER A 121 -17.51 15.14 -17.91
N ARG A 122 -17.33 15.87 -16.81
CA ARG A 122 -16.01 16.38 -16.40
C ARG A 122 -14.98 15.29 -16.13
N GLY A 123 -15.44 14.08 -15.84
CA GLY A 123 -14.57 12.93 -15.60
C GLY A 123 -14.08 12.25 -16.89
N VAL A 124 -14.67 12.57 -18.04
CA VAL A 124 -14.30 12.01 -19.35
C VAL A 124 -13.33 12.98 -20.02
N GLY A 125 -12.22 12.44 -20.52
CA GLY A 125 -11.21 13.18 -21.24
C GLY A 125 -11.75 13.68 -22.58
N ALA A 126 -11.67 14.99 -22.80
CA ALA A 126 -11.98 15.56 -24.11
C ALA A 126 -10.91 15.12 -25.13
N HIS A 127 -11.34 14.67 -26.31
CA HIS A 127 -10.50 14.33 -27.48
C HIS A 127 -9.76 12.98 -27.46
N THR A 128 -10.04 12.07 -26.52
CA THR A 128 -9.68 10.65 -26.66
C THR A 128 -10.73 9.91 -27.49
N LYS A 129 -10.31 9.23 -28.57
CA LYS A 129 -11.22 8.43 -29.40
C LYS A 129 -11.70 7.22 -28.58
N HIS A 130 -13.02 7.08 -28.43
CA HIS A 130 -13.67 5.98 -27.70
C HIS A 130 -13.68 4.67 -28.48
#